data_AF-A0A3M7I6U4-F1
#
_entry.id   AF-A0A3M7I6U4-F1
#
_cell.length_a   1.000
_cell.length_b   1.000
_cell.length_c   1.000
_cell.angle_alpha   90.00
_cell.angle_beta   90.00
_cell.angle_gamma   90.00
#
_symmetry.space_group_name_H-M   'P 1'
#
loop_
_entity.id
_entity.type
_entity.pdbx_description
1 polymer ?
#
loop_
_entity_poly.entity_id
_entity_poly.type
_entity_poly.pdbx_seq_one_letter_code
_entity_poly.pdbx_strand_id
1 'polypeptide(L)'
;MHLPTTIATFITSAAVANGLYFHISPLTAVDTYNPTPSHRIDFTVNNPDAVYEQGGSDAATCTLKWNTTTIPTCWTECTGGSGTYYTRISPTSSYTCADDFALDIWQSYVYELGNHNNASVTISSSTGGEDFACTKDDSCKVCQTTSDGEGFDQRLEQFYGGAVPGGEIC
;
A
#
# COMPACT_ATOMS: atom_id res chain seq x y z
N MET A 1 23.78 31.03 52.70
CA MET A 1 24.23 30.98 51.30
C MET A 1 23.39 29.94 50.59
N HIS A 2 22.39 30.36 49.81
CA HIS A 2 21.57 29.46 48.99
C HIS A 2 22.03 29.56 47.53
N LEU A 3 22.47 28.45 46.96
CA LEU A 3 22.69 28.30 45.53
C LEU A 3 21.42 27.72 44.90
N PRO A 4 20.77 28.39 43.93
CA PRO A 4 19.67 27.79 43.20
C PRO A 4 20.22 26.83 42.15
N THR A 5 19.80 25.57 42.21
CA THR A 5 20.07 24.58 41.18
C THR A 5 19.10 24.79 40.03
N THR A 6 19.51 25.54 39.01
CA THR A 6 18.77 25.65 37.75
C THR A 6 18.94 24.36 36.96
N ILE A 7 17.90 23.52 36.94
CA ILE A 7 17.83 22.36 36.05
C ILE A 7 17.51 22.89 34.65
N ALA A 8 18.47 22.81 33.74
CA ALA A 8 18.28 23.13 32.33
C ALA A 8 17.51 21.98 31.67
N THR A 9 16.23 22.19 31.38
CA THR A 9 15.42 21.27 30.58
C THR A 9 15.84 21.38 29.13
N PHE A 10 16.64 20.43 28.65
CA PHE A 10 16.92 20.30 27.22
C PHE A 10 15.63 19.83 26.53
N ILE A 11 14.96 20.74 25.83
CA ILE A 11 13.93 20.38 24.87
C ILE A 11 14.67 19.78 23.68
N THR A 12 14.78 18.46 23.64
CA THR A 12 15.15 17.76 22.41
C THR A 12 13.97 17.93 21.47
N SER A 13 14.09 18.87 20.53
CA SER A 13 13.23 18.95 19.37
C SER A 13 13.27 17.58 18.69
N ALA A 14 12.21 16.80 18.81
CA ALA A 14 12.05 15.60 18.00
C ALA A 14 12.03 16.08 16.56
N ALA A 15 13.11 15.85 15.82
CA ALA A 15 13.07 15.97 14.37
C ALA A 15 11.98 14.98 13.93
N VAL A 16 10.88 15.52 13.40
CA VAL A 16 9.93 14.70 12.63
C VAL A 16 10.73 14.18 11.44
N ALA A 17 11.23 12.95 11.55
CA ALA A 17 11.59 12.20 10.37
C ALA A 17 10.30 12.13 9.55
N ASN A 18 10.25 12.82 8.40
CA ASN A 18 9.23 12.53 7.40
C ASN A 18 9.43 11.06 7.03
N GLY A 19 8.58 10.20 7.60
CA GLY A 19 8.70 8.77 7.44
C GLY A 19 8.29 8.41 6.02
N LEU A 20 9.06 7.54 5.39
CA LEU A 20 8.69 6.93 4.12
C LEU A 20 7.27 6.35 4.19
N TYR A 21 6.59 6.34 3.06
CA TYR A 21 5.24 5.82 2.93
C TYR A 21 5.03 5.26 1.53
N PHE A 22 4.08 4.34 1.41
CA PHE A 22 3.54 3.97 0.11
C PHE A 22 2.37 4.88 -0.22
N HIS A 23 2.42 5.45 -1.41
CA HIS A 23 1.33 6.19 -2.02
C HIS A 23 0.67 5.31 -3.09
N ILE A 24 -0.65 5.13 -2.99
CA ILE A 24 -1.44 4.35 -3.94
C ILE A 24 -2.38 5.28 -4.69
N SER A 25 -2.07 5.56 -5.96
CA SER A 25 -2.95 6.28 -6.88
C SER A 25 -2.41 6.19 -8.33
N PRO A 26 -3.28 6.08 -9.36
CA PRO A 26 -4.72 5.84 -9.25
C PRO A 26 -5.01 4.39 -8.83
N LEU A 27 -6.18 4.13 -8.23
CA LEU A 27 -6.68 2.79 -7.92
C LEU A 27 -8.05 2.56 -8.58
N THR A 28 -8.27 1.36 -9.08
CA THR A 28 -9.55 0.87 -9.60
C THR A 28 -9.78 -0.55 -9.12
N ALA A 29 -10.84 -0.75 -8.34
CA ALA A 29 -11.32 -2.05 -7.90
C ALA A 29 -12.67 -2.36 -8.55
N VAL A 30 -12.83 -3.58 -9.06
CA VAL A 30 -14.02 -4.04 -9.77
C VAL A 30 -14.41 -5.42 -9.26
N ASP A 31 -15.65 -5.53 -8.79
CA ASP A 31 -16.32 -6.80 -8.54
C ASP A 31 -17.42 -7.00 -9.58
N THR A 32 -17.42 -8.13 -10.25
CA THR A 32 -18.53 -8.60 -11.10
C THR A 32 -19.20 -9.77 -10.38
N TYR A 33 -20.53 -9.73 -10.25
CA TYR A 33 -21.33 -10.75 -9.56
C TYR A 33 -22.10 -11.65 -10.53
N ASN A 34 -22.41 -11.17 -11.74
CA ASN A 34 -23.24 -11.85 -12.75
C ASN A 34 -22.59 -11.69 -14.14
N PRO A 35 -22.45 -12.75 -14.96
CA PRO A 35 -22.89 -14.15 -14.74
C PRO A 35 -21.93 -15.01 -13.94
N THR A 36 -20.71 -14.55 -13.70
CA THR A 36 -19.72 -15.31 -12.94
C THR A 36 -18.93 -14.34 -12.06
N PRO A 37 -18.75 -14.66 -10.77
CA PRO A 37 -17.94 -13.85 -9.88
C PRO A 37 -16.54 -13.62 -10.44
N SER A 38 -16.13 -12.36 -10.54
CA SER A 38 -14.76 -12.00 -10.87
C SER A 38 -14.38 -10.69 -10.21
N HIS A 39 -13.11 -10.58 -9.88
CA HIS A 39 -12.56 -9.48 -9.12
C HIS A 39 -11.28 -8.99 -9.78
N ARG A 40 -11.11 -7.67 -9.82
CA ARG A 40 -9.93 -7.02 -10.36
C ARG A 40 -9.58 -5.80 -9.52
N ILE A 41 -8.32 -5.65 -9.16
CA ILE A 41 -7.78 -4.44 -8.55
C ILE A 41 -6.57 -4.04 -9.39
N ASP A 42 -6.62 -2.84 -9.96
CA ASP A 42 -5.52 -2.21 -10.68
C ASP A 42 -5.12 -0.95 -9.92
N PHE A 43 -3.83 -0.76 -9.65
CA PHE A 43 -3.34 0.46 -9.03
C PHE A 43 -1.88 0.75 -9.35
N THR A 44 -1.48 1.99 -9.11
CA THR A 44 -0.07 2.38 -9.10
C THR A 44 0.38 2.63 -7.67
N VAL A 45 1.60 2.20 -7.34
CA VAL A 45 2.24 2.44 -6.05
C VAL A 45 3.64 3.01 -6.22
N ASN A 46 4.01 3.95 -5.36
CA ASN A 46 5.39 4.37 -5.20
C ASN A 46 5.67 4.80 -3.76
N ASN A 47 6.94 5.10 -3.49
CA ASN A 47 7.36 5.80 -2.28
C ASN A 47 7.92 7.17 -2.69
N PRO A 48 7.08 8.23 -2.74
CA PRO A 48 7.45 9.50 -3.37
C PRO A 48 8.72 10.14 -2.81
N ASP A 49 8.96 9.95 -1.51
CA ASP A 49 10.09 10.52 -0.78
C ASP A 49 11.32 9.59 -0.70
N ALA A 50 11.24 8.37 -1.24
CA ALA A 50 12.37 7.46 -1.23
C ALA A 50 13.49 7.92 -2.16
N VAL A 51 14.69 7.93 -1.60
CA VAL A 51 15.91 7.95 -2.41
C VAL A 51 16.11 6.59 -3.08
N TYR A 52 16.87 6.57 -4.17
CA TYR A 52 17.07 5.37 -4.99
C TYR A 52 17.57 4.16 -4.19
N GLU A 53 18.44 4.37 -3.21
CA GLU A 53 18.98 3.33 -2.33
C GLU A 53 17.89 2.59 -1.56
N GLN A 54 16.83 3.30 -1.17
CA GLN A 54 15.71 2.81 -0.35
C GLN A 54 14.55 2.24 -1.17
N GLY A 55 14.81 1.97 -2.46
CA GLY A 55 13.78 1.54 -3.41
C GLY A 55 13.37 2.63 -4.39
N GLY A 56 13.79 3.89 -4.21
CA GLY A 56 13.49 4.99 -5.14
C GLY A 56 12.01 5.38 -5.22
N SER A 57 11.76 6.49 -5.90
CA SER A 57 10.43 7.11 -6.01
C SER A 57 9.67 6.77 -7.28
N ASP A 58 10.28 6.00 -8.19
CA ASP A 58 9.62 5.55 -9.42
C ASP A 58 8.44 4.63 -9.10
N ALA A 59 7.36 4.81 -9.83
CA ALA A 59 6.12 4.10 -9.59
C ALA A 59 6.03 2.75 -10.31
N ALA A 60 5.45 1.78 -9.62
CA ALA A 60 5.12 0.45 -10.13
C ALA A 60 3.61 0.31 -10.32
N THR A 61 3.20 -0.39 -11.37
CA THR A 61 1.79 -0.74 -11.63
C THR A 61 1.52 -2.17 -11.18
N CYS A 62 0.49 -2.34 -10.36
CA CYS A 62 0.07 -3.60 -9.78
C CYS A 62 -1.32 -3.98 -10.29
N THR A 63 -1.50 -5.27 -10.58
CA THR A 63 -2.80 -5.83 -11.00
C THR A 63 -3.03 -7.15 -10.27
N LEU A 64 -4.13 -7.22 -9.52
CA LEU A 64 -4.65 -8.44 -8.89
C LEU A 64 -5.95 -8.85 -9.60
N LYS A 65 -6.06 -10.12 -9.99
CA LYS A 65 -7.25 -10.67 -10.66
C LYS A 65 -7.56 -12.07 -10.16
N TRP A 66 -8.82 -12.34 -9.84
CA TRP A 66 -9.29 -13.67 -9.52
C TRP A 66 -10.76 -13.85 -9.89
N ASN A 67 -11.17 -15.09 -10.15
CA ASN A 67 -12.50 -15.46 -10.66
C ASN A 67 -13.24 -16.44 -9.74
N THR A 68 -12.85 -16.47 -8.47
CA THR A 68 -13.45 -17.35 -7.46
C THR A 68 -13.86 -16.53 -6.25
N THR A 69 -14.67 -17.11 -5.38
CA THR A 69 -14.99 -16.51 -4.08
C THR A 69 -13.85 -16.59 -3.07
N THR A 70 -12.79 -17.36 -3.39
CA THR A 70 -11.60 -17.48 -2.54
C THR A 70 -10.60 -16.41 -2.96
N ILE A 71 -10.21 -15.58 -2.00
CA ILE A 71 -9.27 -14.48 -2.20
C ILE A 71 -7.86 -15.07 -2.37
N PRO A 72 -7.09 -14.68 -3.41
CA PRO A 72 -5.70 -15.08 -3.54
C PRO A 72 -4.86 -14.46 -2.41
N THR A 73 -4.03 -15.28 -1.77
CA THR A 73 -3.13 -14.85 -0.69
C THR A 73 -1.64 -14.95 -1.07
N CYS A 74 -1.36 -15.42 -2.29
CA CYS A 74 -0.02 -15.38 -2.88
C CYS A 74 0.34 -13.94 -3.28
N TRP A 75 1.64 -13.66 -3.34
CA TRP A 75 2.19 -12.38 -3.76
C TRP A 75 2.26 -12.29 -5.27
N THR A 76 1.76 -11.20 -5.83
CA THR A 76 1.87 -10.89 -7.25
C THR A 76 2.92 -9.80 -7.45
N GLU A 77 3.87 -10.03 -8.36
CA GLU A 77 4.84 -9.01 -8.75
C GLU A 77 4.18 -7.87 -9.54
N CYS A 78 4.53 -6.63 -9.21
CA CYS A 78 4.11 -5.45 -9.95
C CYS A 78 5.13 -5.11 -11.04
N THR A 79 4.70 -4.38 -12.07
CA THR A 79 5.56 -4.01 -13.20
C THR A 79 6.03 -2.57 -13.10
N GLY A 80 7.32 -2.33 -13.31
CA GLY A 80 7.92 -0.99 -13.23
C GLY A 80 8.44 -0.66 -11.83
N GLY A 81 8.57 0.64 -11.54
CA GLY A 81 9.12 1.16 -10.30
C GLY A 81 10.64 1.05 -10.19
N SER A 82 11.15 1.65 -9.12
CA SER A 82 12.52 1.42 -8.65
C SER A 82 12.46 0.32 -7.58
N GLY A 83 13.38 -0.65 -7.68
CA GLY A 83 13.27 -1.91 -6.95
C GLY A 83 12.13 -2.81 -7.47
N THR A 84 11.88 -3.91 -6.79
CA THR A 84 10.79 -4.84 -7.13
C THR A 84 9.67 -4.71 -6.12
N TYR A 85 8.46 -4.44 -6.61
CA TYR A 85 7.24 -4.38 -5.81
C TYR A 85 6.47 -5.68 -5.92
N TYR A 86 5.93 -6.15 -4.80
CA TYR A 86 4.95 -7.22 -4.72
C TYR A 86 3.72 -6.74 -3.96
N THR A 87 2.57 -7.26 -4.34
CA THR A 87 1.32 -7.00 -3.61
C THR A 87 0.45 -8.25 -3.51
N ARG A 88 -0.41 -8.28 -2.50
CA ARG A 88 -1.49 -9.25 -2.36
C ARG A 88 -2.65 -8.64 -1.59
N ILE A 89 -3.81 -9.28 -1.64
CA ILE A 89 -4.85 -9.00 -0.65
C ILE A 89 -4.38 -9.51 0.70
N SER A 90 -4.48 -8.66 1.73
CA SER A 90 -4.00 -8.97 3.06
C SER A 90 -4.75 -10.19 3.62
N PRO A 91 -4.06 -11.30 3.95
CA PRO A 91 -4.69 -12.54 4.38
C PRO A 91 -5.36 -12.42 5.77
N THR A 92 -4.99 -11.38 6.52
CA THR A 92 -5.57 -11.07 7.84
C THR A 92 -6.80 -10.16 7.74
N SER A 93 -7.13 -9.68 6.54
CA SER A 93 -8.31 -8.84 6.30
C SER A 93 -9.42 -9.64 5.61
N SER A 94 -10.68 -9.31 5.91
CA SER A 94 -11.79 -9.78 5.10
C SER A 94 -11.92 -8.88 3.87
N TYR A 95 -11.71 -9.42 2.67
CA TYR A 95 -12.20 -8.78 1.45
C TYR A 95 -13.72 -8.92 1.43
N THR A 96 -14.44 -7.83 1.60
CA THR A 96 -15.91 -7.89 1.59
C THR A 96 -16.44 -7.52 0.20
N CYS A 97 -15.90 -6.47 -0.40
CA CYS A 97 -16.13 -6.07 -1.79
C CYS A 97 -15.12 -5.00 -2.24
N ALA A 98 -15.25 -4.54 -3.48
CA ALA A 98 -14.36 -3.56 -4.14
C ALA A 98 -14.18 -2.21 -3.43
N ASP A 99 -14.91 -1.94 -2.34
CA ASP A 99 -14.78 -0.72 -1.55
C ASP A 99 -14.27 -0.93 -0.12
N ASP A 100 -13.93 -2.16 0.27
CA ASP A 100 -13.43 -2.46 1.62
C ASP A 100 -12.55 -3.72 1.63
N PHE A 101 -11.25 -3.49 1.62
CA PHE A 101 -10.20 -4.51 1.66
C PHE A 101 -8.86 -3.92 2.14
N ALA A 102 -7.88 -4.77 2.41
CA ALA A 102 -6.51 -4.32 2.64
C ALA A 102 -5.54 -4.94 1.64
N LEU A 103 -4.55 -4.15 1.21
CA LEU A 103 -3.43 -4.59 0.38
C LEU A 103 -2.20 -4.70 1.25
N ASP A 104 -1.53 -5.84 1.22
CA ASP A 104 -0.14 -5.88 1.67
C ASP A 104 0.74 -5.46 0.48
N ILE A 105 1.72 -4.59 0.74
CA ILE A 105 2.70 -4.11 -0.24
C ILE A 105 4.08 -4.38 0.31
N TRP A 106 4.95 -4.92 -0.53
CA TRP A 106 6.34 -5.22 -0.26
C TRP A 106 7.20 -4.59 -1.36
N GLN A 107 8.30 -3.94 -1.01
CA GLN A 107 9.23 -3.34 -1.98
C GLN A 107 10.68 -3.63 -1.58
N SER A 108 11.50 -4.15 -2.50
CA SER A 108 12.94 -4.33 -2.26
C SER A 108 13.71 -3.02 -2.35
N TYR A 109 14.80 -2.90 -1.60
CA TYR A 109 15.81 -1.86 -1.81
C TYR A 109 16.58 -2.14 -3.09
N VAL A 110 17.14 -1.11 -3.73
CA VAL A 110 17.88 -1.29 -4.98
C VAL A 110 19.33 -1.74 -4.73
N TYR A 111 20.00 -1.16 -3.73
CA TYR A 111 21.43 -1.43 -3.47
C TYR A 111 21.69 -2.32 -2.27
N GLU A 112 20.84 -2.28 -1.25
CA GLU A 112 20.99 -3.10 -0.05
C GLU A 112 20.19 -4.40 -0.24
N LEU A 113 20.74 -5.32 -1.05
CA LEU A 113 20.12 -6.61 -1.33
C LEU A 113 19.76 -7.33 -0.03
N GLY A 114 18.46 -7.47 0.21
CA GLY A 114 17.90 -8.04 1.42
C GLY A 114 17.07 -7.05 2.24
N ASN A 115 17.25 -5.74 2.09
CA ASN A 115 16.40 -4.78 2.78
C ASN A 115 15.12 -4.53 1.98
N HIS A 116 14.03 -4.30 2.69
CA HIS A 116 12.74 -4.09 2.06
C HIS A 116 11.82 -3.20 2.92
N ASN A 117 10.85 -2.57 2.25
CA ASN A 117 9.77 -1.81 2.84
C ASN A 117 8.48 -2.65 2.78
N ASN A 118 7.70 -2.68 3.87
CA ASN A 118 6.36 -3.27 3.88
C ASN A 118 5.33 -2.28 4.41
N ALA A 119 4.09 -2.42 3.94
CA ALA A 119 2.95 -1.87 4.63
C ALA A 119 1.69 -2.66 4.30
N SER A 120 0.70 -2.59 5.19
CA SER A 120 -0.68 -3.00 4.88
C SER A 120 -1.53 -1.75 4.75
N VAL A 121 -2.10 -1.52 3.57
CA VAL A 121 -2.91 -0.33 3.24
C VAL A 121 -4.38 -0.72 3.22
N THR A 122 -5.17 -0.09 4.08
CA THR A 122 -6.63 -0.28 4.09
C THR A 122 -7.28 0.60 3.03
N ILE A 123 -7.94 -0.04 2.06
CA ILE A 123 -8.77 0.59 1.04
C ILE A 123 -10.20 0.51 1.50
N SER A 124 -10.76 1.63 1.97
CA SER A 124 -12.16 1.70 2.40
C SER A 124 -12.82 2.97 1.87
N SER A 125 -14.08 2.88 1.43
CA SER A 125 -14.91 4.07 1.18
C SER A 125 -15.10 4.95 2.43
N SER A 126 -14.87 4.39 3.63
CA SER A 126 -14.89 5.13 4.89
C SER A 126 -13.60 5.90 5.19
N THR A 127 -12.45 5.47 4.64
CA THR A 127 -11.13 6.07 4.89
C THR A 127 -10.59 6.86 3.70
N GLY A 128 -10.99 6.50 2.48
CA GLY A 128 -10.61 7.17 1.24
C GLY A 128 -11.31 8.52 1.01
N GLY A 129 -12.25 8.90 1.86
CA GLY A 129 -12.91 10.21 1.81
C GLY A 129 -13.67 10.47 0.50
N GLU A 130 -13.73 11.73 0.09
CA GLU A 130 -14.36 12.14 -1.18
C GLU A 130 -13.56 11.69 -2.42
N ASP A 131 -12.34 11.18 -2.21
CA ASP A 131 -11.36 10.84 -3.23
C ASP A 131 -11.43 9.39 -3.70
N PHE A 132 -12.33 8.59 -3.11
CA PHE A 132 -12.59 7.22 -3.51
C PHE A 132 -14.09 6.96 -3.64
N ALA A 133 -14.56 6.80 -4.87
CA ALA A 133 -15.98 6.72 -5.19
C ALA A 133 -16.34 5.37 -5.82
N CYS A 134 -17.55 4.90 -5.48
CA CYS A 134 -18.08 3.64 -6.00
C CYS A 134 -19.37 3.84 -6.78
N THR A 135 -19.48 3.10 -7.87
CA THR A 135 -20.72 2.87 -8.60
C THR A 135 -21.10 1.40 -8.47
N LYS A 136 -22.41 1.12 -8.34
CA LYS A 136 -22.92 -0.24 -8.20
C LYS A 136 -24.20 -0.41 -9.01
N ASP A 137 -24.27 -1.51 -9.75
CA ASP A 137 -25.50 -2.06 -10.33
C ASP A 137 -25.70 -3.53 -9.89
N ASP A 138 -26.71 -4.19 -10.47
CA ASP A 138 -27.06 -5.58 -10.12
C ASP A 138 -26.00 -6.61 -10.54
N SER A 139 -25.09 -6.24 -11.44
CA SER A 139 -24.08 -7.10 -12.03
C SER A 139 -22.66 -6.78 -11.59
N CYS A 140 -22.39 -5.55 -11.17
CA CYS A 140 -21.05 -5.03 -11.00
C CYS A 140 -20.97 -3.93 -9.93
N LYS A 141 -19.85 -3.88 -9.20
CA LYS A 141 -19.44 -2.74 -8.38
C LYS A 141 -18.06 -2.29 -8.84
N VAL A 142 -17.93 -1.01 -9.15
CA VAL A 142 -16.67 -0.37 -9.57
C VAL A 142 -16.36 0.75 -8.61
N CYS A 143 -15.18 0.70 -7.99
CA CYS A 143 -14.68 1.71 -7.09
C CYS A 143 -13.35 2.24 -7.58
N GLN A 144 -13.18 3.56 -7.60
CA GLN A 144 -12.00 4.20 -8.18
C GLN A 144 -11.60 5.42 -7.35
N THR A 145 -10.30 5.68 -7.30
CA THR A 145 -9.82 7.01 -6.89
C THR A 145 -10.32 8.03 -7.89
N THR A 146 -10.85 9.16 -7.42
CA THR A 146 -11.33 10.24 -8.30
C THR A 146 -10.16 10.87 -9.04
N SER A 147 -10.42 11.53 -10.17
CA SER A 147 -9.36 12.14 -11.00
C SER A 147 -8.55 13.21 -10.28
N ASP A 148 -9.16 13.84 -9.26
CA ASP A 148 -8.55 14.89 -8.44
C ASP A 148 -8.19 14.38 -7.03
N GLY A 149 -8.35 13.08 -6.77
CA GLY A 149 -8.21 12.51 -5.45
C GLY A 149 -6.77 12.17 -5.06
N GLU A 150 -6.43 12.37 -3.79
CA GLU A 150 -5.08 12.16 -3.24
C GLU A 150 -4.69 10.67 -3.09
N GLY A 151 -5.60 9.73 -3.36
CA GLY A 151 -5.33 8.29 -3.23
C GLY A 151 -5.17 7.83 -1.78
N PHE A 152 -4.31 6.84 -1.55
CA PHE A 152 -4.09 6.25 -0.23
C PHE A 152 -2.62 6.28 0.17
N ASP A 153 -2.33 6.96 1.28
CA ASP A 153 -1.00 7.01 1.87
C ASP A 153 -0.92 6.11 3.10
N GLN A 154 0.12 5.28 3.15
CA GLN A 154 0.37 4.42 4.29
C GLN A 154 1.84 4.43 4.66
N ARG A 155 2.14 4.77 5.92
CA ARG A 155 3.50 4.67 6.45
C ARG A 155 3.99 3.24 6.36
N LEU A 156 5.24 3.10 5.91
CA LEU A 156 5.87 1.79 5.75
C LEU A 156 6.76 1.44 6.94
N GLU A 157 7.00 0.15 7.08
CA GLU A 157 7.97 -0.44 7.99
C GLU A 157 9.16 -0.94 7.18
N GLN A 158 10.37 -0.73 7.71
CA GLN A 158 11.62 -1.14 7.08
C GLN A 158 12.14 -2.42 7.72
N PHE A 159 12.57 -3.36 6.90
CA PHE A 159 13.05 -4.66 7.33
C PHE A 159 14.43 -4.96 6.74
N TYR A 160 15.20 -5.74 7.48
CA TYR A 160 16.53 -6.20 7.11
C TYR A 160 16.50 -7.70 6.81
N GLY A 161 16.86 -8.10 5.59
CA GLY A 161 16.88 -9.48 5.09
C GLY A 161 15.68 -9.87 4.20
N GLY A 162 15.97 -10.60 3.11
CA GLY A 162 14.97 -11.09 2.13
C GLY A 162 14.87 -10.22 0.87
N ALA A 163 15.14 -10.82 -0.30
CA ALA A 163 15.05 -10.15 -1.62
C ALA A 163 13.68 -10.31 -2.29
N VAL A 164 12.82 -11.15 -1.72
CA VAL A 164 11.45 -11.41 -2.15
C VAL A 164 10.59 -11.59 -0.89
N PRO A 165 9.27 -11.32 -0.96
CA PRO A 165 8.40 -11.52 0.18
C PRO A 165 8.37 -13.00 0.59
N GLY A 166 8.23 -13.27 1.89
CA GLY A 166 7.98 -14.61 2.39
C GLY A 166 6.56 -15.07 2.03
N GLY A 167 6.45 -16.26 1.44
CA GLY A 167 5.16 -16.86 1.05
C GLY A 167 5.17 -17.43 -0.36
N GLU A 168 3.99 -17.79 -0.85
CA GLU A 168 3.78 -18.22 -2.23
C GLU A 168 3.76 -16.99 -3.16
N ILE A 169 4.37 -17.11 -4.33
CA ILE A 169 4.31 -16.13 -5.42
C ILE A 169 3.32 -16.63 -6.46
N CYS A 170 2.41 -15.76 -6.92
CA CYS A 170 1.59 -15.99 -8.09
C CYS A 170 2.40 -15.62 -9.35
#